data_AF-A0A317Z7Y8-F1
#
_entry.id   AF-A0A317Z7Y8-F1
#
_cell.length_a   1.000
_cell.length_b   1.000
_cell.length_c   1.000
_cell.angle_alpha   90.00
_cell.angle_beta   90.00
_cell.angle_gamma   90.00
#
_symmetry.space_group_name_H-M   'P 1'
#
loop_
_entity.id
_entity.type
_entity.pdbx_description
1 polymer ?
#
loop_
_entity_poly.entity_id
_entity_poly.type
_entity_poly.pdbx_seq_one_letter_code
_entity_poly.pdbx_strand_id
1 'polypeptide(L)'
;MQAILVVLFMIVIGAVIGGVTNMIAVKMLFHPFKSYYIFGKRVPFTPGLIPKRRGEIAEKIGQVVEDHLLTESLMREKLETPDMRATV
;
A
#
# COMPACT_ATOMS: atom_id res chain seq x y z
N MET A 1 -31.54 18.02 -29.23
CA MET A 1 -30.26 17.36 -29.58
C MET A 1 -29.04 18.01 -28.92
N GLN A 2 -28.89 19.34 -28.97
CA GLN A 2 -27.74 20.03 -28.36
C GLN A 2 -27.61 19.82 -26.84
N ALA A 3 -28.72 19.85 -26.08
CA ALA A 3 -28.70 19.65 -24.63
C ALA A 3 -28.12 18.28 -24.22
N ILE A 4 -28.43 17.22 -24.96
CA ILE A 4 -27.93 15.86 -24.68
C ILE A 4 -26.41 15.81 -24.88
N LEU A 5 -25.90 16.47 -25.93
CA LEU A 5 -24.48 16.52 -26.23
C LEU A 5 -23.69 17.27 -25.14
N VAL A 6 -24.26 18.36 -24.61
CA VAL A 6 -23.66 19.11 -23.50
C VAL A 6 -23.62 18.30 -22.21
N VAL A 7 -24.71 17.58 -21.88
CA VAL A 7 -24.74 16.71 -20.69
C VAL A 7 -23.72 15.58 -20.80
N LEU A 8 -23.63 14.93 -21.96
CA LEU A 8 -22.64 13.89 -22.20
C LEU A 8 -21.21 14.41 -22.03
N PHE A 9 -20.93 15.61 -22.57
CA PHE A 9 -19.63 16.26 -22.43
C PHE A 9 -19.28 16.57 -20.96
N MET A 10 -20.24 17.09 -20.19
CA MET A 10 -20.05 17.36 -18.75
C MET A 10 -19.77 16.08 -17.95
N ILE A 11 -20.44 14.98 -18.27
CA ILE A 11 -20.20 13.67 -17.63
C ILE A 11 -18.77 13.20 -17.91
N VAL A 12 -18.30 13.28 -19.15
CA VAL A 12 -16.94 12.88 -19.53
C VAL A 12 -15.90 13.72 -18.78
N ILE A 13 -16.10 15.04 -18.70
CA ILE A 13 -15.21 15.92 -17.93
C ILE A 13 -15.19 15.52 -16.45
N GLY A 14 -16.36 15.31 -15.85
CA GLY A 14 -16.46 14.89 -14.45
C GLY A 14 -15.75 13.56 -14.20
N ALA A 15 -15.92 12.59 -15.09
CA ALA A 15 -15.25 11.29 -15.00
C ALA A 15 -13.72 11.41 -15.13
N VAL A 16 -13.22 12.24 -16.05
CA VAL A 16 -11.78 12.48 -16.21
C VAL A 16 -11.20 13.15 -14.97
N ILE A 17 -11.81 14.23 -14.48
CA ILE A 17 -11.32 14.96 -13.30
C ILE A 17 -11.36 14.04 -12.06
N GLY A 18 -12.48 13.34 -11.84
CA GLY A 18 -12.64 12.42 -10.73
C GLY A 18 -11.63 11.27 -10.80
N GLY A 19 -11.45 10.66 -11.96
CA GLY A 19 -10.51 9.56 -12.18
C GLY A 19 -9.06 9.98 -11.96
N VAL A 20 -8.64 11.11 -12.55
CA VAL A 20 -7.28 11.65 -12.38
C VAL A 20 -7.01 12.01 -10.93
N THR A 21 -7.95 12.69 -10.27
CA THR A 21 -7.79 13.10 -8.87
C THR A 21 -7.71 11.88 -7.94
N ASN A 22 -8.53 10.85 -8.17
CA ASN A 22 -8.50 9.61 -7.38
C ASN A 22 -7.17 8.86 -7.56
N MET A 23 -6.65 8.79 -8.80
CA MET A 23 -5.34 8.21 -9.08
C MET A 23 -4.23 8.94 -8.31
N ILE A 24 -4.27 10.28 -8.27
CA ILE A 24 -3.32 11.08 -7.52
C ILE A 24 -3.44 10.82 -6.01
N ALA A 25 -4.67 10.76 -5.47
CA ALA A 25 -4.91 10.50 -4.06
C ALA A 25 -4.37 9.13 -3.60
N VAL A 26 -4.64 8.06 -4.38
CA VAL A 26 -4.07 6.74 -4.11
C VAL A 26 -2.55 6.79 -4.13
N LYS A 27 -1.95 7.48 -5.12
CA LYS A 27 -0.49 7.64 -5.19
C LYS A 27 0.07 8.39 -3.97
N MET A 28 -0.67 9.38 -3.45
CA MET A 28 -0.28 10.18 -2.27
C MET A 28 -0.28 9.38 -0.95
N LEU A 29 -1.04 8.29 -0.86
CA LEU A 29 -1.00 7.42 0.32
C LEU A 29 0.34 6.68 0.46
N PHE A 30 0.93 6.30 -0.67
CA PHE A 30 2.18 5.54 -0.74
C PHE A 30 3.42 6.43 -0.92
N HIS A 31 3.28 7.57 -1.60
CA HIS A 31 4.34 8.56 -1.83
C HIS A 31 3.88 9.92 -1.27
N PRO A 32 4.69 10.70 -0.56
CA PRO A 32 6.14 10.69 -0.57
C PRO A 32 6.78 9.96 0.62
N PHE A 33 7.94 9.35 0.38
CA PHE A 33 8.71 8.62 1.40
C PHE A 33 9.42 9.53 2.42
N LYS A 34 9.54 10.83 2.11
CA LYS A 34 10.19 11.84 2.94
C LYS A 34 9.22 12.97 3.24
N SER A 35 9.36 13.57 4.43
CA SER A 35 8.65 14.81 4.77
C SER A 35 9.28 15.98 4.02
N TYR A 36 8.45 16.77 3.34
CA TYR A 36 8.90 17.98 2.66
C TYR A 36 8.57 19.21 3.51
N TYR A 37 9.47 20.19 3.50
CA TYR A 37 9.32 21.47 4.19
C TYR A 37 9.35 22.59 3.17
N ILE A 38 8.32 23.44 3.19
CA ILE A 38 8.21 24.61 2.32
C ILE A 38 8.05 25.84 3.23
N PHE A 39 8.87 26.87 3.03
CA PHE A 39 8.91 28.08 3.88
C PHE A 39 9.00 27.78 5.40
N GLY A 40 9.76 26.73 5.78
CA GLY A 40 9.92 26.32 7.18
C GLY A 40 8.73 25.59 7.80
N LYS A 41 7.62 25.39 7.07
CA LYS A 41 6.47 24.59 7.52
C LYS A 41 6.44 23.24 6.83
N ARG A 42 6.12 22.19 7.59
CA ARG A 42 5.92 20.84 7.04
C ARG A 42 4.68 20.84 6.16
N VAL A 43 4.80 20.29 4.95
CA VAL A 43 3.66 20.16 4.04
C VAL A 43 2.68 19.12 4.60
N PRO A 44 1.39 19.46 4.77
CA PRO A 44 0.38 18.49 5.17
C PRO A 44 0.33 17.35 4.15
N PHE A 45 0.09 16.12 4.60
CA PHE A 45 0.13 14.91 3.75
C PHE A 45 1.53 14.47 3.27
N THR A 46 2.61 14.99 3.86
CA THR A 46 3.97 14.45 3.69
C THR A 46 4.58 14.09 5.06
N PRO A 47 5.17 12.89 5.25
CA PRO A 47 5.25 11.76 4.32
C PRO A 47 3.88 11.09 4.10
N GLY A 48 3.77 10.24 3.08
CA GLY A 48 2.55 9.48 2.80
C GLY A 48 2.10 8.66 4.02
N LEU A 49 0.80 8.35 4.10
CA LEU A 49 0.19 7.69 5.26
C LEU A 49 0.83 6.32 5.55
N ILE A 50 1.10 5.53 4.50
CA ILE A 50 1.67 4.18 4.64
C ILE A 50 3.16 4.22 5.04
N PRO A 51 4.04 5.01 4.36
CA PRO A 51 5.41 5.20 4.82
C PRO A 51 5.54 5.65 6.28
N LYS A 52 4.59 6.45 6.77
CA LYS A 52 4.57 6.93 8.16
C LYS A 52 4.37 5.80 9.18
N ARG A 53 3.65 4.72 8.81
CA ARG A 53 3.32 3.58 9.70
C ARG A 53 4.06 2.29 9.35
N ARG A 54 5.06 2.34 8.47
CA ARG A 54 5.81 1.15 8.01
C ARG A 54 6.36 0.26 9.13
N GLY A 55 6.77 0.84 10.26
CA GLY A 55 7.27 0.08 11.42
C GLY A 55 6.18 -0.74 12.11
N GLU A 56 5.04 -0.11 12.40
CA GLU A 56 3.86 -0.76 12.99
C GLU A 56 3.33 -1.89 12.08
N ILE A 57 3.34 -1.65 10.77
CA ILE A 57 2.95 -2.65 9.77
C ILE A 57 3.91 -3.85 9.79
N ALA A 58 5.23 -3.61 9.83
CA ALA A 58 6.22 -4.68 9.84
C ALA A 58 6.11 -5.55 11.10
N GLU A 59 5.89 -4.94 12.27
CA GLU A 59 5.70 -5.66 13.52
C GLU A 59 4.45 -6.56 13.48
N LYS A 60 3.33 -6.03 12.98
CA LYS A 60 2.08 -6.79 12.85
C LYS A 60 2.21 -7.93 11.84
N ILE A 61 2.89 -7.70 10.72
CA ILE A 61 3.18 -8.76 9.75
C ILE A 61 4.07 -9.84 10.38
N GLY A 62 5.09 -9.44 11.14
CA GLY A 62 5.98 -10.36 11.84
C GLY A 62 5.22 -11.29 12.79
N GLN A 63 4.33 -10.74 13.61
CA GLN A 63 3.46 -11.51 14.52
C GLN A 63 2.63 -12.56 13.76
N VAL A 64 1.98 -12.15 12.66
CA VAL A 64 1.17 -13.06 11.83
C VAL A 64 2.02 -14.15 11.17
N VAL A 65 3.23 -13.83 10.71
CA VAL A 65 4.15 -14.79 10.11
C VAL A 65 4.66 -15.80 11.14
N GLU A 66 4.99 -15.34 12.34
CA GLU A 66 5.40 -16.19 13.47
C GLU A 66 4.29 -17.19 13.82
N ASP A 67 3.07 -16.69 14.02
CA ASP A 67 1.93 -17.50 14.44
C ASP A 67 1.53 -18.57 13.41
N HIS A 68 1.60 -18.24 12.11
CA HIS A 68 1.03 -19.09 11.05
C HIS A 68 2.05 -19.84 10.17
N LEU A 69 3.26 -19.32 9.98
CA LEU A 69 4.25 -19.92 9.08
C LEU A 69 5.40 -20.59 9.84
N LEU A 70 5.68 -20.14 11.06
CA LEU A 70 6.75 -20.67 11.91
C LEU A 70 6.21 -21.43 13.13
N THR A 71 5.04 -22.06 12.99
CA THR A 71 4.50 -22.92 14.04
C THR A 71 5.46 -24.09 14.29
N GLU A 72 5.69 -24.42 15.56
CA GLU A 72 6.62 -25.49 15.94
C GLU A 72 6.34 -26.83 15.25
N SER A 73 5.05 -27.13 15.01
CA SER A 73 4.61 -28.32 14.27
C SER A 73 5.11 -28.32 12.82
N LEU A 74 4.97 -27.19 12.12
CA LEU A 74 5.37 -27.04 10.72
C LEU A 74 6.91 -27.09 10.57
N MET A 75 7.64 -26.50 11.52
CA MET A 75 9.10 -26.60 11.54
C MET A 75 9.57 -28.03 11.79
N ARG A 76 8.99 -28.76 12.75
CA ARG A 76 9.33 -30.16 13.01
C ARG A 76 9.04 -31.05 11.81
N GLU A 77 7.86 -30.88 11.20
CA GLU A 77 7.46 -31.63 10.01
C GLU A 77 8.40 -31.38 8.82
N LYS A 78 8.79 -30.12 8.55
CA LYS A 78 9.75 -29.79 7.49
C LYS A 78 11.16 -30.31 7.79
N LEU A 79 11.63 -30.25 9.04
CA LEU A 79 12.95 -30.76 9.41
C LEU A 79 13.05 -32.29 9.33
N GLU A 80 11.93 -33.01 9.45
CA GLU A 80 11.89 -34.46 9.34
C GLU A 80 11.74 -34.96 7.90
N THR A 81 11.54 -34.06 6.91
CA THR A 81 11.44 -34.48 5.50
C THR A 81 12.78 -34.98 4.94
N PRO A 82 12.77 -36.03 4.08
CA PRO A 82 13.98 -36.63 3.50
C PRO A 82 14.86 -35.65 2.71
N ASP A 83 14.27 -34.62 2.09
CA ASP A 83 14.97 -33.60 1.30
C ASP A 83 16.01 -32.82 2.11
N MET A 84 15.73 -32.54 3.38
CA MET A 84 16.64 -31.76 4.22
C MET A 84 17.81 -32.59 4.77
N ARG A 85 17.61 -33.91 4.92
CA ARG A 85 18.67 -34.86 5.34
C ARG A 85 19.71 -35.14 4.25
N ALA A 86 19.42 -34.82 2.99
CA ALA A 86 20.36 -35.02 1.87
C ALA A 86 21.29 -33.82 1.61
N THR A 87 21.04 -32.67 2.26
CA THR A 87 21.78 -31.41 2.04
C THR A 87 22.72 -31.05 3.20
N VAL A 88 22.63 -31.74 4.34
CA VAL A 88 23.54 -31.61 5.50
C VAL A 88 24.48 -32.81 5.54
#